data_AF-A0A2K1PD36-F1
#
_entry.id   AF-A0A2K1PD36-F1
#
_cell.length_a   1.000
_cell.length_b   1.000
_cell.length_c   1.000
_cell.angle_alpha   90.00
_cell.angle_beta   90.00
_cell.angle_gamma   90.00
#
_symmetry.space_group_name_H-M   'P 1'
#
loop_
_entity.id
_entity.type
_entity.pdbx_description
1 polymer ?
#
loop_
_entity_poly.entity_id
_entity_poly.type
_entity_poly.pdbx_seq_one_letter_code
_entity_poly.pdbx_strand_id
1 'polypeptide(L)'
;MVNFLNKLEVYFQKEFTEKSGRIFIFSLIFLFFITFEKLFLTLFFIFLFLTNMIGHDLRNGKFSLIISLPYSYREVFFSSYVLSLLLIVIPSSIGLAFFNFGSLYLSIALLKILSVIIFATAYFAIIIISVTLGGDTFGIPFLILIADGILGGIGSSYAVNPYKYISPSYQGNVWASLIFSVFLLLISLYLFEKRGVQK
;
A
#
# COMPACT_ATOMS: atom_id res chain seq x y z
N MET A 1 17.91 -24.92 -4.84
CA MET A 1 17.51 -23.59 -4.33
C MET A 1 16.47 -23.02 -5.29
N VAL A 2 15.19 -22.98 -4.91
CA VAL A 2 14.20 -22.26 -5.72
C VAL A 2 14.51 -20.78 -5.57
N ASN A 3 14.84 -20.13 -6.68
CA ASN A 3 15.16 -18.70 -6.72
C ASN A 3 13.96 -17.89 -6.19
N PHE A 4 14.20 -16.86 -5.36
CA PHE A 4 13.13 -16.00 -4.83
C PHE A 4 12.23 -15.44 -5.93
N LEU A 5 12.80 -15.16 -7.11
CA LEU A 5 12.07 -14.71 -8.29
C LEU A 5 11.03 -15.74 -8.78
N ASN A 6 11.38 -17.03 -8.80
CA ASN A 6 10.46 -18.09 -9.21
C ASN A 6 9.31 -18.23 -8.20
N LYS A 7 9.61 -18.07 -6.91
CA LYS A 7 8.58 -18.04 -5.85
C LYS A 7 7.66 -16.82 -6.01
N LEU A 8 8.22 -15.65 -6.29
CA LEU A 8 7.44 -14.44 -6.54
C LEU A 8 6.53 -14.60 -7.76
N GLU A 9 7.02 -15.18 -8.84
CA GLU A 9 6.23 -15.46 -10.05
C GLU A 9 5.04 -16.39 -9.75
N VAL A 10 5.28 -17.50 -9.04
CA VAL A 10 4.22 -18.43 -8.64
C VAL A 10 3.19 -17.74 -7.75
N TYR A 11 3.62 -16.89 -6.81
CA TYR A 11 2.72 -16.08 -6.00
C TYR A 11 1.87 -15.14 -6.86
N PHE A 12 2.47 -14.49 -7.86
CA PHE A 12 1.76 -13.58 -8.76
C PHE A 12 0.71 -14.34 -9.57
N GLN A 13 1.09 -15.46 -10.19
CA GLN A 13 0.16 -16.28 -10.98
C GLN A 13 -1.05 -16.70 -10.13
N LYS A 14 -0.82 -17.12 -8.88
CA LYS A 14 -1.89 -17.45 -7.93
C LYS A 14 -2.84 -16.27 -7.70
N GLU A 15 -2.30 -15.11 -7.32
CA GLU A 15 -3.11 -13.91 -7.03
C GLU A 15 -3.89 -13.41 -8.25
N PHE A 16 -3.28 -13.43 -9.43
CA PHE A 16 -3.97 -13.10 -10.68
C PHE A 16 -5.09 -14.10 -10.97
N THR A 17 -4.91 -15.39 -10.70
CA THR A 17 -5.96 -16.40 -10.96
C THR A 17 -7.13 -16.25 -9.97
N GLU A 18 -6.85 -16.06 -8.68
CA GLU A 18 -7.89 -15.97 -7.65
C GLU A 18 -8.59 -14.61 -7.59
N LYS A 19 -7.93 -13.52 -8.02
CA LYS A 19 -8.42 -12.15 -7.84
C LYS A 19 -8.44 -11.31 -9.11
N SER A 20 -8.27 -11.94 -10.29
CA SER A 20 -8.26 -11.30 -11.62
C SER A 20 -9.31 -10.20 -11.78
N GLY A 21 -10.58 -10.50 -11.51
CA GLY A 21 -11.67 -9.53 -11.67
C GLY A 21 -11.51 -8.28 -10.80
N ARG A 22 -11.09 -8.45 -9.54
CA ARG A 22 -10.85 -7.32 -8.63
C ARG A 22 -9.65 -6.50 -9.06
N ILE A 23 -8.54 -7.18 -9.40
CA ILE A 23 -7.32 -6.53 -9.88
C ILE A 23 -7.61 -5.70 -11.14
N PHE A 24 -8.40 -6.24 -12.07
CA PHE A 24 -8.80 -5.55 -13.29
C PHE A 24 -9.61 -4.28 -13.01
N ILE A 25 -10.65 -4.37 -12.15
CA ILE A 25 -11.48 -3.22 -11.77
C ILE A 25 -10.64 -2.13 -11.11
N PHE A 26 -9.81 -2.47 -10.13
CA PHE A 26 -8.96 -1.49 -9.45
C PHE A 26 -7.90 -0.88 -10.37
N SER A 27 -7.34 -1.67 -11.30
CA SER A 27 -6.40 -1.16 -12.30
C SER A 27 -7.04 -0.12 -13.22
N LEU A 28 -8.29 -0.34 -13.66
CA LEU A 28 -9.05 0.67 -14.41
C LEU A 28 -9.30 1.93 -13.57
N ILE A 29 -9.70 1.77 -12.30
CA ILE A 29 -9.92 2.91 -11.39
C ILE A 29 -8.63 3.73 -11.24
N PHE A 30 -7.48 3.09 -11.02
CA PHE A 30 -6.20 3.79 -10.87
C PHE A 30 -5.77 4.52 -12.14
N LEU A 31 -6.05 3.96 -13.31
CA LEU A 31 -5.75 4.59 -14.60
C LEU A 31 -6.49 5.93 -14.79
N PHE A 32 -7.71 6.06 -14.28
CA PHE A 32 -8.51 7.28 -14.43
C PHE A 32 -8.41 8.21 -13.22
N PHE A 33 -8.55 7.72 -11.99
CA PHE A 33 -8.72 8.58 -10.81
C PHE A 33 -7.46 9.31 -10.36
N ILE A 34 -6.28 8.74 -10.63
CA ILE A 34 -4.99 9.40 -10.30
C ILE A 34 -4.77 10.63 -11.17
N THR A 35 -5.38 10.63 -12.34
CA THR A 35 -5.26 11.67 -13.34
C THR A 35 -6.09 12.90 -13.02
N PHE A 36 -7.28 12.75 -12.42
CA PHE A 36 -8.24 13.84 -12.19
C PHE A 36 -7.90 14.78 -11.00
N GLU A 37 -6.68 14.71 -10.47
CA GLU A 37 -6.18 15.55 -9.36
C GLU A 37 -6.99 15.50 -8.04
N LYS A 38 -8.00 14.64 -7.95
CA LYS A 38 -8.78 14.44 -6.73
C LYS A 38 -8.02 13.52 -5.77
N LEU A 39 -7.01 14.08 -5.11
CA LEU A 39 -6.06 13.37 -4.25
C LEU A 39 -6.77 12.49 -3.20
N PHE A 40 -7.83 12.98 -2.55
CA PHE A 40 -8.58 12.20 -1.57
C PHE A 40 -9.19 10.90 -2.13
N LEU A 41 -9.83 10.96 -3.30
CA LEU A 41 -10.45 9.77 -3.91
C LEU A 41 -9.39 8.75 -4.31
N THR A 42 -8.27 9.21 -4.85
CA THR A 42 -7.12 8.36 -5.16
C THR A 42 -6.63 7.61 -3.93
N LEU A 43 -6.38 8.31 -2.83
CA LEU A 43 -5.91 7.71 -1.58
C LEU A 43 -6.93 6.72 -1.01
N PHE A 44 -8.22 7.05 -1.07
CA PHE A 44 -9.29 6.17 -0.61
C PHE A 44 -9.40 4.89 -1.43
N PHE A 45 -9.27 4.95 -2.76
CA PHE A 45 -9.27 3.75 -3.61
C PHE A 45 -8.02 2.89 -3.43
N ILE A 46 -6.85 3.51 -3.21
CA ILE A 46 -5.62 2.79 -2.86
C ILE A 46 -5.81 2.06 -1.53
N PHE A 47 -6.38 2.74 -0.53
CA PHE A 47 -6.73 2.13 0.75
C PHE A 47 -7.66 0.93 0.56
N LEU A 48 -8.78 1.11 -0.16
CA LEU A 48 -9.73 0.02 -0.43
C LEU A 48 -9.06 -1.16 -1.13
N PHE A 49 -8.21 -0.90 -2.11
CA PHE A 49 -7.45 -1.96 -2.78
C PHE A 49 -6.57 -2.73 -1.81
N LEU A 50 -5.79 -2.05 -0.97
CA LEU A 50 -4.90 -2.68 -0.01
C LEU A 50 -5.64 -3.52 1.04
N THR A 51 -6.81 -3.06 1.51
CA THR A 51 -7.64 -3.84 2.45
C THR A 51 -8.16 -5.15 1.86
N ASN A 52 -8.32 -5.21 0.53
CA ASN A 52 -8.76 -6.39 -0.21
C ASN A 52 -7.61 -7.30 -0.66
N MET A 53 -6.35 -6.92 -0.39
CA MET A 53 -5.16 -7.72 -0.67
C MET A 53 -4.84 -8.65 0.51
N ILE A 54 -3.57 -8.82 0.88
CA ILE A 54 -3.15 -9.89 1.78
C ILE A 54 -3.76 -9.82 3.19
N GLY A 55 -4.17 -8.63 3.65
CA GLY A 55 -4.89 -8.50 4.92
C GLY A 55 -6.12 -9.41 4.95
N HIS A 56 -6.88 -9.45 3.85
CA HIS A 56 -8.07 -10.28 3.71
C HIS A 56 -7.74 -11.79 3.75
N ASP A 57 -6.62 -12.22 3.16
CA ASP A 57 -6.22 -13.62 3.14
C ASP A 57 -5.59 -14.09 4.46
N LEU A 58 -4.93 -13.19 5.17
CA LEU A 58 -4.45 -13.38 6.54
C LEU A 58 -5.60 -13.61 7.52
N ARG A 59 -6.67 -12.83 7.39
CA ARG A 59 -7.86 -12.96 8.25
C ARG A 59 -8.67 -14.22 7.95
N ASN A 60 -8.81 -14.58 6.68
CA ASN A 60 -9.68 -15.69 6.24
C ASN A 60 -9.00 -17.06 6.25
N GLY A 61 -7.85 -17.22 6.92
CA GLY A 61 -7.19 -18.51 7.07
C GLY A 61 -6.54 -19.06 5.80
N LYS A 62 -6.64 -18.39 4.65
CA LYS A 62 -5.94 -18.78 3.41
C LYS A 62 -4.43 -18.66 3.51
N PHE A 63 -3.95 -17.92 4.51
CA PHE A 63 -2.52 -17.78 4.80
C PHE A 63 -1.87 -19.10 5.23
N SER A 64 -2.58 -19.98 5.95
CA SER A 64 -2.04 -21.31 6.30
C SER A 64 -1.75 -22.17 5.07
N LEU A 65 -2.56 -22.03 4.00
CA LEU A 65 -2.35 -22.69 2.70
C LEU A 65 -1.15 -22.12 1.92
N ILE A 66 -0.77 -20.87 2.18
CA ILE A 66 0.40 -20.25 1.55
C ILE A 66 1.67 -20.66 2.29
N ILE A 67 1.61 -20.78 3.62
CA ILE A 67 2.74 -21.27 4.44
C ILE A 67 2.92 -22.78 4.32
N SER A 68 1.89 -23.54 3.93
CA SER A 68 2.06 -24.97 3.62
C SER A 68 2.89 -25.21 2.35
N LEU A 69 3.04 -24.19 1.50
CA LEU A 69 4.02 -24.17 0.41
C LEU A 69 5.40 -23.78 0.99
N PRO A 70 6.53 -24.07 0.31
CA PRO A 70 7.89 -23.79 0.82
C PRO A 70 8.25 -22.29 0.77
N TYR A 71 7.41 -21.45 1.35
CA TYR A 71 7.60 -20.00 1.52
C TYR A 71 7.93 -19.66 2.97
N SER A 72 8.87 -18.76 3.16
CA SER A 72 9.09 -18.07 4.43
C SER A 72 8.06 -16.95 4.61
N TYR A 73 7.69 -16.65 5.86
CA TYR A 73 6.89 -15.48 6.22
C TYR A 73 7.42 -14.18 5.60
N ARG A 74 8.75 -14.00 5.60
CA ARG A 74 9.41 -12.87 4.94
C ARG A 74 9.12 -12.82 3.45
N GLU A 75 9.22 -13.98 2.79
CA GLU A 75 9.03 -14.08 1.35
C GLU A 75 7.58 -13.75 0.96
N VAL A 76 6.59 -14.21 1.74
CA VAL A 76 5.17 -13.89 1.50
C VAL A 76 4.90 -12.41 1.71
N PHE A 77 5.43 -11.82 2.78
CA PHE A 77 5.29 -10.38 3.06
C PHE A 77 5.82 -9.54 1.91
N PHE A 78 7.06 -9.79 1.47
CA PHE A 78 7.67 -9.03 0.38
C PHE A 78 7.01 -9.31 -0.97
N SER A 79 6.61 -10.55 -1.25
CA SER A 79 5.91 -10.88 -2.51
C SER A 79 4.59 -10.13 -2.61
N SER A 80 3.82 -10.06 -1.51
CA SER A 80 2.57 -9.32 -1.47
C SER A 80 2.76 -7.81 -1.53
N TYR A 81 3.75 -7.28 -0.81
CA TYR A 81 4.09 -5.87 -0.85
C TYR A 81 4.48 -5.42 -2.26
N VAL A 82 5.38 -6.17 -2.92
CA VAL A 82 5.84 -5.87 -4.28
C VAL A 82 4.68 -5.98 -5.27
N LEU A 83 3.84 -7.03 -5.18
CA LEU A 83 2.66 -7.16 -6.04
C LEU A 83 1.72 -5.96 -5.89
N SER A 84 1.40 -5.60 -4.64
CA SER A 84 0.49 -4.50 -4.34
C SER A 84 1.01 -3.18 -4.88
N LEU A 85 2.31 -2.90 -4.71
CA LEU A 85 2.95 -1.73 -5.27
C LEU A 85 2.93 -1.72 -6.80
N LEU A 86 3.26 -2.84 -7.46
CA LEU A 86 3.26 -2.91 -8.92
C LEU A 86 1.85 -2.67 -9.49
N LEU A 87 0.83 -3.27 -8.89
CA LEU A 87 -0.57 -3.11 -9.30
C LEU A 87 -1.11 -1.70 -9.10
N ILE A 88 -0.52 -0.92 -8.19
CA ILE A 88 -0.85 0.50 -8.05
C ILE A 88 -0.02 1.31 -9.04
N VAL A 89 1.30 1.18 -9.03
CA VAL A 89 2.23 2.06 -9.76
C VAL A 89 2.10 1.94 -11.28
N ILE A 90 1.93 0.72 -11.82
CA ILE A 90 1.88 0.52 -13.29
C ILE A 90 0.63 1.20 -13.89
N PRO A 91 -0.60 0.94 -13.42
CA PRO A 91 -1.76 1.67 -13.94
C PRO A 91 -1.69 3.18 -13.70
N SER A 92 -1.13 3.60 -12.55
CA SER A 92 -0.94 5.02 -12.21
C SER A 92 -0.03 5.74 -13.20
N SER A 93 1.10 5.13 -13.56
CA SER A 93 2.08 5.72 -14.46
C SER A 93 1.56 5.78 -15.89
N ILE A 94 0.84 4.74 -16.32
CA ILE A 94 0.14 4.72 -17.61
C ILE A 94 -0.90 5.85 -17.66
N GLY A 95 -1.76 5.96 -16.64
CA GLY A 95 -2.77 7.02 -16.55
C GLY A 95 -2.16 8.42 -16.62
N LEU A 96 -1.09 8.68 -15.86
CA LEU A 96 -0.39 9.98 -15.89
C LEU A 96 0.26 10.27 -17.26
N ALA A 97 0.81 9.25 -17.92
CA ALA A 97 1.42 9.40 -19.24
C ALA A 97 0.38 9.80 -20.30
N PHE A 98 -0.85 9.29 -20.26
CA PHE A 98 -1.88 9.62 -21.25
C PHE A 98 -2.38 11.06 -21.20
N PHE A 99 -2.40 11.71 -20.03
CA PHE A 99 -3.04 13.02 -19.86
C PHE A 99 -2.06 14.20 -19.71
N ASN A 100 -0.80 13.95 -19.33
CA ASN A 100 0.18 15.00 -19.02
C ASN A 100 1.42 14.94 -19.95
N PHE A 101 1.21 15.00 -21.27
CA PHE A 101 2.30 15.04 -22.24
C PHE A 101 3.00 16.41 -22.26
N GLY A 102 4.19 16.50 -21.63
CA GLY A 102 5.11 17.64 -21.73
C GLY A 102 6.27 17.58 -20.73
N SER A 103 7.43 18.17 -21.04
CA SER A 103 8.67 18.05 -20.23
C SER A 103 8.56 18.61 -18.82
N LEU A 104 7.80 19.70 -18.63
CA LEU A 104 7.51 20.28 -17.30
C LEU A 104 6.56 19.43 -16.45
N TYR A 105 5.78 18.54 -17.07
CA TYR A 105 4.84 17.68 -16.36
C TYR A 105 5.46 16.37 -15.87
N LEU A 106 6.64 16.00 -16.39
CA LEU A 106 7.33 14.78 -16.00
C LEU A 106 7.77 14.80 -14.53
N SER A 107 8.32 15.92 -14.05
CA SER A 107 8.75 16.07 -12.65
C SER A 107 7.57 16.00 -11.69
N ILE A 108 6.44 16.62 -12.05
CA ILE A 108 5.19 16.60 -11.28
C ILE A 108 4.62 15.17 -11.26
N ALA A 109 4.65 14.46 -12.39
CA ALA A 109 4.21 13.07 -12.47
C ALA A 109 5.05 12.13 -11.58
N LEU A 110 6.37 12.30 -11.56
CA LEU A 110 7.27 11.52 -10.69
C LEU A 110 6.97 11.77 -9.21
N LEU A 111 6.73 13.03 -8.81
CA LEU A 111 6.34 13.37 -7.44
C LEU A 111 4.99 12.76 -7.06
N LYS A 112 4.00 12.77 -7.97
CA LYS A 112 2.69 12.13 -7.75
C LYS A 112 2.82 10.60 -7.58
N ILE A 113 3.68 9.95 -8.37
CA ILE A 113 3.94 8.51 -8.22
C ILE A 113 4.63 8.24 -6.88
N LEU A 114 5.62 9.05 -6.51
CA LEU A 114 6.31 8.93 -5.23
C LEU A 114 5.33 9.09 -4.05
N SER A 115 4.41 10.06 -4.12
CA SER A 115 3.40 10.24 -3.08
C SER A 115 2.46 9.04 -2.95
N VAL A 116 2.07 8.45 -4.08
CA VAL A 116 1.26 7.22 -4.11
C VAL A 116 2.01 6.05 -3.47
N ILE A 117 3.31 5.89 -3.76
CA ILE A 117 4.16 4.84 -3.16
C ILE A 117 4.27 5.02 -1.65
N ILE A 118 4.48 6.25 -1.16
CA ILE A 118 4.58 6.56 0.27
C ILE A 118 3.29 6.17 0.99
N PHE A 119 2.14 6.60 0.46
CA PHE A 119 0.85 6.28 1.04
C PHE A 119 0.59 4.76 1.01
N ALA A 120 0.79 4.12 -0.15
CA ALA A 120 0.58 2.68 -0.28
C ALA A 120 1.45 1.87 0.69
N THR A 121 2.70 2.30 0.89
CA THR A 121 3.64 1.67 1.82
C THR A 121 3.18 1.80 3.27
N ALA A 122 2.79 3.01 3.69
CA ALA A 122 2.31 3.25 5.04
C ALA A 122 1.03 2.45 5.35
N TYR A 123 0.06 2.45 4.43
CA TYR A 123 -1.21 1.77 4.66
C TYR A 123 -1.12 0.26 4.52
N PHE A 124 -0.25 -0.26 3.64
CA PHE A 124 0.07 -1.68 3.64
C PHE A 124 0.59 -2.11 5.01
N ALA A 125 1.55 -1.36 5.57
CA ALA A 125 2.11 -1.64 6.89
C ALA A 125 1.04 -1.58 8.00
N ILE A 126 0.22 -0.53 8.02
CA ILE A 126 -0.87 -0.36 9.02
C ILE A 126 -1.87 -1.52 8.96
N ILE A 127 -2.26 -1.96 7.77
CA ILE A 127 -3.18 -3.09 7.60
C ILE A 127 -2.56 -4.38 8.16
N ILE A 128 -1.29 -4.65 7.86
CA ILE A 128 -0.59 -5.83 8.39
C ILE A 128 -0.46 -5.76 9.92
N ILE A 129 -0.12 -4.60 10.47
CA ILE A 129 -0.04 -4.39 11.93
C ILE A 129 -1.40 -4.69 12.56
N SER A 130 -2.48 -4.15 12.01
CA SER A 130 -3.83 -4.40 12.52
C SER A 130 -4.16 -5.90 12.56
N VAL A 131 -3.96 -6.60 11.44
CA VAL A 131 -4.31 -8.02 11.31
C VAL A 131 -3.42 -8.91 12.19
N THR A 132 -2.13 -8.60 12.29
CA THR A 132 -1.18 -9.36 13.15
C THR A 132 -1.44 -9.18 14.64
N LEU A 133 -2.01 -8.05 15.05
CA LEU A 133 -2.44 -7.79 16.43
C LEU A 133 -3.82 -8.38 16.75
N GLY A 134 -4.48 -9.04 15.79
CA GLY A 134 -5.82 -9.63 15.95
C GLY A 134 -6.97 -8.68 15.62
N GLY A 135 -6.68 -7.51 15.03
CA GLY A 135 -7.65 -6.56 14.52
C GLY A 135 -8.22 -6.94 13.14
N ASP A 136 -9.03 -6.04 12.60
CA ASP A 136 -9.62 -6.17 11.26
C ASP A 136 -8.72 -5.58 10.16
N THR A 137 -8.89 -6.03 8.93
CA THR A 137 -8.26 -5.53 7.70
C THR A 137 -8.78 -4.17 7.30
N PHE A 138 -10.03 -3.84 7.66
CA PHE A 138 -10.69 -2.59 7.25
C PHE A 138 -10.89 -1.62 8.41
N GLY A 139 -11.54 -2.04 9.50
CA GLY A 139 -12.00 -1.12 10.56
C GLY A 139 -10.91 -0.27 11.21
N ILE A 140 -9.87 -0.91 11.77
CA ILE A 140 -8.78 -0.19 12.44
C ILE A 140 -7.96 0.66 11.44
N PRO A 141 -7.53 0.13 10.28
CA PRO A 141 -6.87 0.94 9.26
C PRO A 141 -7.71 2.12 8.76
N PHE A 142 -9.03 1.98 8.69
CA PHE A 142 -9.94 3.06 8.31
C PHE A 142 -10.04 4.15 9.36
N LEU A 143 -10.08 3.80 10.65
CA LEU A 143 -10.02 4.77 11.74
C LEU A 143 -8.69 5.55 11.73
N ILE A 144 -7.58 4.87 11.45
CA ILE A 144 -6.27 5.50 11.29
C ILE A 144 -6.28 6.43 10.07
N LEU A 145 -6.99 6.09 9.00
CA LEU A 145 -7.14 6.96 7.83
C LEU A 145 -7.87 8.26 8.16
N ILE A 146 -8.98 8.17 8.88
CA ILE A 146 -9.71 9.35 9.34
C ILE A 146 -8.84 10.19 10.30
N ALA A 147 -8.15 9.53 11.23
CA ALA A 147 -7.27 10.21 12.17
C ALA A 147 -6.11 10.93 11.46
N ASP A 148 -5.46 10.30 10.47
CA ASP A 148 -4.41 10.92 9.67
C ASP A 148 -4.95 12.09 8.84
N GLY A 149 -6.17 11.96 8.30
CA GLY A 149 -6.89 13.05 7.63
C GLY A 149 -7.15 14.26 8.52
N ILE A 150 -7.62 14.03 9.75
CA ILE A 150 -7.92 15.11 10.69
C ILE A 150 -6.63 15.72 11.24
N LEU A 151 -5.73 14.87 11.78
CA LEU A 151 -4.49 15.31 12.41
C LEU A 151 -3.55 15.97 11.41
N GLY A 152 -3.47 15.50 10.16
CA GLY A 152 -2.68 16.16 9.11
C GLY A 152 -3.30 17.47 8.62
N GLY A 153 -4.62 17.61 8.73
CA GLY A 153 -5.37 18.80 8.30
C GLY A 153 -5.40 19.94 9.32
N ILE A 154 -5.09 19.67 10.60
CA ILE A 154 -5.08 20.69 11.65
C ILE A 154 -3.86 21.62 11.49
N GLY A 155 -4.10 22.93 11.54
CA GLY A 155 -3.04 23.95 11.54
C GLY A 155 -2.60 24.40 10.14
N SER A 156 -2.44 25.72 9.99
CA SER A 156 -2.05 26.36 8.73
C SER A 156 -0.56 26.22 8.40
N SER A 157 0.29 26.09 9.42
CA SER A 157 1.76 26.08 9.28
C SER A 157 2.41 24.92 10.02
N TYR A 158 3.59 24.51 9.54
CA TYR A 158 4.41 23.43 10.06
C TYR A 158 4.86 23.67 11.51
N ALA A 159 5.01 24.93 11.93
CA ALA A 159 5.37 25.29 13.29
C ALA A 159 4.25 24.97 14.31
N VAL A 160 3.00 24.90 13.85
CA VAL A 160 1.81 24.62 14.68
C VAL A 160 1.48 23.14 14.68
N ASN A 161 1.76 22.43 13.59
CA ASN A 161 1.51 20.99 13.48
C ASN A 161 2.67 20.22 12.82
N PRO A 162 3.57 19.65 13.64
CA PRO A 162 4.67 18.81 13.14
C PRO A 162 4.20 17.50 12.49
N TYR A 163 3.01 17.00 12.83
CA TYR A 163 2.51 15.74 12.27
C TYR A 163 2.24 15.84 10.76
N LYS A 164 1.87 17.03 10.27
CA LYS A 164 1.69 17.31 8.84
C LYS A 164 2.95 17.02 8.00
N TYR A 165 4.14 17.05 8.62
CA TYR A 165 5.41 16.75 7.96
C TYR A 165 5.58 15.26 7.63
N ILE A 166 5.06 14.37 8.48
CA ILE A 166 5.24 12.92 8.38
C ILE A 166 3.98 12.19 7.90
N SER A 167 2.83 12.86 7.92
CA SER A 167 1.54 12.29 7.52
C SER A 167 1.63 11.63 6.13
N PRO A 168 1.23 10.35 5.99
CA PRO A 168 1.17 9.67 4.70
C PRO A 168 0.17 10.27 3.72
N SER A 169 -0.88 10.95 4.19
CA SER A 169 -1.92 11.54 3.32
C SER A 169 -1.59 12.97 2.88
N TYR A 170 -1.11 13.82 3.80
CA TYR A 170 -0.81 15.23 3.49
C TYR A 170 0.58 15.46 2.94
N GLN A 171 1.56 14.63 3.35
CA GLN A 171 2.94 14.64 2.86
C GLN A 171 3.57 16.04 2.76
N GLY A 172 3.49 16.83 3.85
CA GLY A 172 4.05 18.18 3.88
C GLY A 172 5.54 18.21 3.53
N ASN A 173 6.28 17.16 3.89
CA ASN A 173 7.59 16.86 3.34
C ASN A 173 7.64 15.40 2.87
N VAL A 174 7.74 15.23 1.55
CA VAL A 174 7.76 13.92 0.88
C VAL A 174 8.83 12.99 1.45
N TRP A 175 10.02 13.50 1.77
CA TRP A 175 11.11 12.70 2.32
C TRP A 175 10.84 12.25 3.76
N ALA A 176 10.29 13.13 4.59
CA ALA A 176 9.94 12.80 5.96
C ALA A 176 8.82 11.75 6.02
N SER A 177 7.80 11.90 5.17
CA SER A 177 6.73 10.90 5.02
C SER A 177 7.24 9.56 4.47
N LEU A 178 8.26 9.58 3.59
CA LEU A 178 8.91 8.36 3.11
C LEU A 178 9.64 7.63 4.24
N ILE A 179 10.43 8.34 5.04
CA ILE A 179 11.13 7.74 6.19
C ILE A 179 10.12 7.14 7.16
N PHE A 180 9.02 7.86 7.42
CA PHE A 180 7.95 7.38 8.29
C PHE A 180 7.24 6.13 7.75
N SER A 181 6.94 6.09 6.44
CA SER A 181 6.30 4.92 5.82
C SER A 181 7.20 3.69 5.81
N VAL A 182 8.51 3.87 5.56
CA VAL A 182 9.51 2.78 5.66
C VAL A 182 9.63 2.28 7.10
N PHE A 183 9.64 3.18 8.08
CA PHE A 183 9.65 2.81 9.50
C PHE A 183 8.43 1.95 9.87
N LEU A 184 7.23 2.32 9.41
CA LEU A 184 6.02 1.51 9.59
C LEU A 184 6.17 0.13 8.92
N LEU A 185 6.71 0.08 7.70
CA LEU A 185 6.95 -1.17 6.98
C LEU A 185 7.85 -2.11 7.79
N LEU A 186 8.95 -1.60 8.35
CA LEU A 186 9.86 -2.41 9.18
C LEU A 186 9.19 -2.95 10.45
N ILE A 187 8.38 -2.13 11.13
CA ILE A 187 7.60 -2.57 12.30
C ILE A 187 6.64 -3.69 11.88
N SER A 188 5.92 -3.49 10.78
CA SER A 188 4.95 -4.48 10.29
C SER A 188 5.60 -5.82 9.93
N LEU A 189 6.78 -5.79 9.29
CA LEU A 189 7.56 -6.97 8.97
C LEU A 189 8.03 -7.70 10.24
N TYR A 190 8.56 -6.96 11.22
CA TYR A 190 8.99 -7.55 12.49
C TYR A 190 7.83 -8.22 13.25
N LEU A 191 6.67 -7.56 13.31
CA LEU A 191 5.47 -8.12 13.94
C LEU A 191 4.95 -9.34 13.17
N PHE A 192 4.98 -9.28 11.84
CA PHE A 192 4.55 -10.37 10.97
C PHE A 192 5.40 -11.63 11.17
N GLU A 193 6.72 -11.49 11.28
CA GLU A 193 7.61 -12.62 11.55
C GLU A 193 7.39 -13.23 12.93
N LYS A 194 7.25 -12.41 13.98
CA LYS A 194 7.12 -12.92 15.34
C LYS A 194 5.76 -13.54 15.63
N ARG A 195 4.68 -12.95 15.13
CA ARG A 195 3.30 -13.39 15.42
C ARG A 195 2.69 -14.27 14.33
N GLY A 196 3.21 -14.23 13.11
CA GLY A 196 2.79 -15.14 12.05
C GLY A 196 3.06 -16.62 12.36
N VAL A 197 4.02 -16.89 13.25
CA VAL A 197 4.39 -18.25 13.70
C VAL A 197 3.42 -18.82 14.76
N GLN A 198 2.59 -17.98 15.40
CA GLN A 198 1.81 -18.38 16.59
C GLN A 198 0.30 -18.58 16.37
N LYS A 199 -0.12 -19.09 15.21
CA LYS A 199 -1.50 -19.60 15.04
C LYS A 199 -1.52 -20.98 14.43
#